data_AF-A0A3S0BQG1-F1
#
_entry.id   AF-A0A3S0BQG1-F1
#
_cell.length_a   1.000
_cell.length_b   1.000
_cell.length_c   1.000
_cell.angle_alpha   90.00
_cell.angle_beta   90.00
_cell.angle_gamma   90.00
#
_symmetry.space_group_name_H-M   'P 1'
#
loop_
_entity.id
_entity.type
_entity.pdbx_description
1 polymer ?
#
loop_
_entity_poly.entity_id
_entity_poly.type
_entity_poly.pdbx_seq_one_letter_code
_entity_poly.pdbx_strand_id
1 'polypeptide(L)'
;TQHMKKEELILFPFIKKMVEASRNNTPINNPGFGSVANPIAMMMEEHENEGERFEKIVELSNNYTPPADACNTYKVTYQMLQEFEADLHAHIHLENNILFPSAIVLQDKFY
;
A
#
# COMPACT_ATOMS: atom_id res chain seq x y z
N THR A 1 10.30 5.73 5.77
CA THR A 1 8.95 5.82 6.37
C THR A 1 8.67 4.57 7.18
N GLN A 2 7.60 4.52 7.99
CA GLN A 2 7.14 3.31 8.69
C GLN A 2 5.81 2.83 8.10
N HIS A 3 5.68 2.87 6.77
CA HIS A 3 4.45 2.64 6.01
C HIS A 3 3.71 1.37 6.45
N MET A 4 4.30 0.19 6.19
CA MET A 4 3.73 -1.12 6.58
C MET A 4 3.32 -1.20 8.05
N LYS A 5 4.10 -0.61 8.97
CA LYS A 5 3.76 -0.65 10.40
C LYS A 5 2.50 0.15 10.72
N LYS A 6 2.28 1.29 10.06
CA LYS A 6 1.04 2.06 10.24
C LYS A 6 -0.17 1.26 9.73
N GLU A 7 0.01 0.53 8.65
CA GLU A 7 -1.03 -0.33 8.12
C GLU A 7 -1.35 -1.51 9.03
N GLU A 8 -0.34 -2.33 9.35
CA GLU A 8 -0.47 -3.56 10.11
C GLU A 8 -0.93 -3.32 11.56
N LEU A 9 -0.50 -2.23 12.17
CA LEU A 9 -0.74 -1.97 13.59
C LEU A 9 -1.92 -1.02 13.85
N ILE A 10 -2.30 -0.19 12.87
CA ILE A 10 -3.33 0.84 13.05
C ILE A 10 -4.48 0.69 12.05
N LEU A 11 -4.20 0.84 10.75
CA LEU A 11 -5.24 0.94 9.73
C LEU A 11 -5.99 -0.40 9.53
N PHE A 12 -5.27 -1.49 9.24
CA PHE A 12 -5.89 -2.79 9.00
C PHE A 12 -6.63 -3.35 10.23
N PRO A 13 -6.11 -3.25 11.47
CA PRO A 13 -6.87 -3.62 12.66
C PRO A 13 -8.17 -2.82 12.81
N PHE A 14 -8.17 -1.53 12.47
CA PHE A 14 -9.39 -0.73 12.52
C PHE A 14 -10.39 -1.13 11.44
N ILE A 15 -9.95 -1.38 10.20
CA ILE A 15 -10.81 -1.91 9.13
C ILE A 15 -11.44 -3.24 9.53
N LYS A 16 -10.66 -4.17 10.11
CA LYS A 16 -11.19 -5.44 10.63
C LYS A 16 -12.28 -5.23 11.69
N LYS A 17 -12.06 -4.30 12.64
CA LYS A 17 -13.07 -3.93 13.64
C LYS A 17 -14.36 -3.40 13.00
N MET A 18 -14.25 -2.56 11.96
CA MET A 18 -15.43 -2.08 11.22
C MET A 18 -16.18 -3.24 10.54
N VAL A 19 -15.47 -4.18 9.93
CA VAL A 19 -16.09 -5.35 9.28
C VAL A 19 -16.83 -6.22 10.31
N GLU A 20 -16.21 -6.49 11.46
CA GLU A 20 -16.84 -7.26 12.54
C GLU A 20 -18.06 -6.54 13.10
N ALA A 21 -17.95 -5.23 13.34
CA ALA A 21 -19.05 -4.41 13.85
C ALA A 21 -20.25 -4.38 12.88
N SER A 22 -19.98 -4.26 11.58
CA SER A 22 -21.01 -4.29 10.55
C SER A 22 -21.70 -5.66 10.45
N ARG A 23 -20.96 -6.76 10.61
CA ARG A 23 -21.55 -8.12 10.59
C ARG A 23 -22.43 -8.39 11.81
N ASN A 24 -22.04 -7.87 12.96
CA ASN A 24 -22.73 -8.12 14.24
C ASN A 24 -23.78 -7.05 14.57
N ASN A 25 -23.98 -6.04 13.71
CA ASN A 25 -24.82 -4.86 13.98
C ASN A 25 -24.49 -4.17 15.32
N THR A 26 -23.20 -4.08 15.65
CA THR A 26 -22.72 -3.40 16.86
C THR A 26 -22.15 -2.03 16.51
N PRO A 27 -22.25 -1.02 17.40
CA PRO A 27 -21.64 0.28 17.17
C PRO A 27 -20.10 0.16 17.15
N ILE A 28 -19.44 1.11 16.49
CA ILE A 28 -18.00 1.30 16.57
C ILE A 28 -17.68 2.57 17.34
N ASN A 29 -16.67 2.52 18.20
CA ASN A 29 -16.16 3.71 18.88
C ASN A 29 -15.35 4.57 17.90
N ASN A 30 -15.45 5.88 18.07
CA ASN A 30 -14.67 6.82 17.27
C ASN A 30 -13.17 6.59 17.52
N PRO A 31 -12.35 6.31 16.48
CA PRO A 31 -10.93 6.12 16.69
C PRO A 31 -10.26 7.44 17.07
N GLY A 32 -9.10 7.37 17.73
CA GLY A 32 -8.32 8.56 18.12
C GLY A 32 -7.82 9.41 16.94
N PHE A 33 -7.94 8.90 15.71
CA PHE A 33 -7.62 9.59 14.47
C PHE A 33 -8.86 10.10 13.71
N GLY A 34 -10.05 10.04 14.30
CA GLY A 34 -11.29 10.54 13.70
C GLY A 34 -11.88 9.59 12.65
N SER A 35 -11.56 9.77 11.38
CA SER A 35 -12.07 8.93 10.28
C SER A 35 -11.00 7.98 9.76
N VAL A 36 -11.39 6.82 9.22
CA VAL A 36 -10.50 5.94 8.46
C VAL A 36 -9.87 6.63 7.25
N ALA A 37 -10.52 7.65 6.71
CA ALA A 37 -10.00 8.45 5.60
C ALA A 37 -8.68 9.17 5.96
N ASN A 38 -8.47 9.53 7.23
CA ASN A 38 -7.26 10.23 7.67
C ASN A 38 -5.99 9.38 7.52
N PRO A 39 -5.88 8.17 8.10
CA PRO A 39 -4.74 7.30 7.85
C PRO A 39 -4.66 6.82 6.40
N ILE A 40 -5.79 6.62 5.70
CA ILE A 40 -5.78 6.27 4.26
C ILE A 40 -5.11 7.37 3.43
N ALA A 41 -5.44 8.64 3.65
CA ALA A 41 -4.84 9.75 2.91
C ALA A 41 -3.30 9.77 3.06
N MET A 42 -2.79 9.46 4.25
CA MET A 42 -1.36 9.32 4.48
C MET A 42 -0.76 8.10 3.75
N MET A 43 -1.47 6.97 3.66
CA MET A 43 -0.98 5.80 2.90
C MET A 43 -0.94 6.11 1.41
N MET A 44 -1.96 6.79 0.87
CA MET A 44 -2.00 7.24 -0.53
C MET A 44 -0.81 8.14 -0.87
N GLU A 45 -0.47 9.10 0.00
CA GLU A 45 0.70 9.96 -0.18
C GLU A 45 2.01 9.16 -0.15
N GLU A 46 2.13 8.19 0.76
CA GLU A 46 3.32 7.33 0.83
C GLU A 46 3.44 6.38 -0.38
N HIS A 47 2.33 5.91 -0.94
CA HIS A 47 2.30 5.13 -2.17
C HIS A 47 2.76 5.93 -3.37
N GLU A 48 2.31 7.18 -3.51
CA GLU A 48 2.77 8.06 -4.60
C GLU A 48 4.28 8.27 -4.53
N ASN A 49 4.81 8.59 -3.34
CA ASN A 49 6.24 8.73 -3.12
C ASN A 49 7.04 7.47 -3.45
N GLU A 50 6.45 6.28 -3.28
CA GLU A 50 7.11 5.03 -3.63
C GLU A 50 7.02 4.75 -5.14
N GLY A 51 5.93 5.13 -5.80
CA GLY A 51 5.82 5.15 -7.26
C GLY A 51 6.90 6.00 -7.92
N GLU A 52 7.06 7.26 -7.47
CA GLU A 52 8.13 8.16 -7.95
C GLU A 52 9.53 7.57 -7.75
N ARG A 53 9.74 6.83 -6.65
CA ARG A 53 11.02 6.15 -6.38
C ARG A 53 11.28 5.04 -7.41
N PHE A 54 10.27 4.27 -7.76
CA PHE A 54 10.40 3.21 -8.75
C PHE A 54 10.57 3.74 -10.17
N GLU A 55 9.90 4.82 -10.54
CA GLU A 55 10.19 5.53 -11.80
C GLU A 55 11.68 5.93 -11.90
N LYS A 56 12.25 6.43 -10.79
CA LYS A 56 13.68 6.77 -10.77
C LYS A 56 14.59 5.55 -10.87
N ILE A 57 14.21 4.43 -10.26
CA ILE A 57 14.93 3.16 -10.36
C ILE A 57 14.90 2.64 -11.81
N VAL A 58 13.76 2.70 -12.48
CA VAL A 58 13.60 2.31 -13.90
C VAL A 58 14.53 3.14 -14.78
N GLU A 59 14.56 4.47 -14.58
CA GLU A 59 15.45 5.37 -15.33
C GLU A 59 16.93 5.01 -15.11
N LEU A 60 17.36 4.87 -13.85
CA LEU A 60 18.75 4.59 -13.48
C LEU A 60 19.22 3.20 -13.91
N SER A 61 18.30 2.23 -14.00
CA SER A 61 18.59 0.86 -14.40
C SER A 61 18.49 0.63 -15.91
N ASN A 62 18.24 1.68 -16.69
CA ASN A 62 17.93 1.58 -18.13
C ASN A 62 16.83 0.54 -18.38
N ASN A 63 15.70 0.70 -17.69
CA ASN A 63 14.57 -0.22 -17.71
C ASN A 63 14.98 -1.67 -17.37
N TYR A 64 15.71 -1.84 -16.26
CA TYR A 64 16.26 -3.11 -15.80
C TYR A 64 17.09 -3.86 -16.86
N THR A 65 17.77 -3.12 -17.75
CA THR A 65 18.62 -3.72 -18.79
C THR A 65 20.07 -3.76 -18.32
N PRO A 66 20.61 -4.96 -17.97
CA PRO A 66 22.00 -5.07 -17.53
C PRO A 66 22.97 -4.83 -18.70
N PRO A 67 24.17 -4.27 -18.46
CA PRO A 67 25.18 -4.09 -19.49
C PRO A 67 25.69 -5.45 -20.02
N ALA A 68 26.31 -5.44 -21.21
CA ALA A 68 26.73 -6.66 -21.91
C ALA A 68 27.75 -7.50 -21.11
N ASP A 69 28.57 -6.84 -20.30
CA ASP A 69 29.59 -7.44 -19.44
C ASP A 69 29.11 -7.72 -18.00
N ALA A 70 27.82 -7.54 -17.72
CA ALA A 70 27.24 -7.81 -16.42
C ALA A 70 27.44 -9.27 -15.98
N CYS A 71 27.91 -9.46 -14.75
CA CYS A 71 27.98 -10.78 -14.13
C CYS A 71 26.57 -11.32 -13.81
N ASN A 72 26.47 -12.63 -13.53
CA ASN A 72 25.19 -13.27 -13.25
C ASN A 72 24.46 -12.64 -12.04
N THR A 73 25.19 -12.27 -10.99
CA THR A 73 24.60 -11.61 -9.81
C THR A 73 23.90 -10.31 -10.21
N TYR A 74 24.52 -9.49 -11.06
CA TYR A 74 23.95 -8.22 -11.52
C TYR A 74 22.65 -8.44 -12.31
N LYS A 75 22.64 -9.43 -13.22
CA LYS A 75 21.45 -9.79 -14.02
C LYS A 75 20.30 -10.25 -13.13
N VAL A 76 20.60 -11.13 -12.16
CA VAL A 76 19.61 -11.61 -11.18
C VAL A 76 19.09 -10.47 -10.31
N THR A 77 19.94 -9.55 -9.87
CA THR A 77 19.51 -8.37 -9.11
C THR A 77 18.51 -7.52 -9.89
N TYR A 78 18.76 -7.24 -11.17
CA TYR A 78 17.83 -6.48 -12.01
C TYR A 78 16.50 -7.21 -12.22
N GLN A 79 16.54 -8.52 -12.43
CA GLN A 79 15.32 -9.34 -12.54
C GLN A 79 14.51 -9.30 -11.23
N MET A 80 15.14 -9.54 -10.08
CA MET A 80 14.46 -9.50 -8.79
C MET A 80 13.88 -8.13 -8.46
N LEU A 81 14.54 -7.05 -8.89
CA LEU A 81 14.06 -5.69 -8.69
C LEU A 81 12.83 -5.39 -9.55
N GLN A 82 12.81 -5.89 -10.80
CA GLN A 82 11.63 -5.80 -11.66
C GLN A 82 10.45 -6.62 -11.12
N GLU A 83 10.72 -7.82 -10.60
CA GLU A 83 9.70 -8.64 -9.94
C GLU A 83 9.13 -7.93 -8.69
N PHE A 84 10.01 -7.31 -7.90
CA PHE A 84 9.59 -6.51 -6.74
C PHE A 84 8.72 -5.31 -7.13
N GLU A 85 9.08 -4.57 -8.18
CA GLU A 85 8.25 -3.46 -8.68
C GLU A 85 6.85 -3.94 -9.09
N ALA A 86 6.76 -5.07 -9.78
CA ALA A 86 5.48 -5.64 -10.19
C ALA A 86 4.60 -6.03 -8.98
N ASP A 87 5.20 -6.68 -7.97
CA ASP A 87 4.51 -7.03 -6.73
C ASP A 87 4.07 -5.78 -5.95
N LEU A 88 4.92 -4.76 -5.89
CA LEU A 88 4.60 -3.48 -5.24
C LEU A 88 3.42 -2.78 -5.93
N HIS A 89 3.41 -2.72 -7.26
CA HIS A 89 2.27 -2.17 -8.01
C HIS A 89 0.98 -2.94 -7.76
N ALA A 90 1.04 -4.27 -7.71
CA ALA A 90 -0.11 -5.10 -7.39
C ALA A 90 -0.63 -4.83 -5.97
N HIS A 91 0.27 -4.72 -4.99
CA HIS A 91 -0.05 -4.40 -3.59
C HIS A 91 -0.73 -3.02 -3.48
N ILE A 92 -0.11 -1.97 -4.01
CA ILE A 92 -0.67 -0.61 -4.01
C ILE A 92 -2.02 -0.57 -4.74
N HIS A 93 -2.17 -1.33 -5.83
CA HIS A 93 -3.44 -1.39 -6.55
C HIS A 93 -4.56 -1.96 -5.69
N LEU A 94 -4.32 -3.09 -5.02
CA LEU A 94 -5.30 -3.73 -4.13
C LEU A 94 -5.72 -2.77 -3.01
N GLU A 95 -4.79 -2.00 -2.49
CA GLU A 95 -5.06 -1.08 -1.39
C GLU A 95 -5.79 0.17 -1.85
N ASN A 96 -5.22 0.91 -2.80
CA ASN A 96 -5.74 2.19 -3.28
C ASN A 96 -7.11 2.04 -3.97
N ASN A 97 -7.30 0.95 -4.73
CA ASN A 97 -8.46 0.83 -5.61
C ASN A 97 -9.55 -0.11 -5.08
N ILE A 98 -9.23 -0.95 -4.09
CA ILE A 98 -10.19 -1.93 -3.56
C ILE A 98 -10.39 -1.74 -2.06
N LEU A 99 -9.34 -1.90 -1.26
CA LEU A 99 -9.46 -1.93 0.20
C LEU A 99 -9.85 -0.56 0.77
N PHE A 100 -9.13 0.50 0.41
CA PHE A 100 -9.33 1.83 0.97
C PHE A 100 -10.70 2.44 0.60
N PRO A 101 -11.16 2.41 -0.67
CA PRO A 101 -12.49 2.90 -1.00
C PRO A 101 -13.59 2.11 -0.27
N SER A 102 -13.44 0.78 -0.18
CA SER A 102 -14.39 -0.08 0.53
C SER A 102 -14.44 0.23 2.02
N ALA A 103 -13.30 0.54 2.65
CA ALA A 103 -13.21 0.90 4.06
C ALA A 103 -13.91 2.23 4.37
N ILE A 104 -13.78 3.23 3.48
CA ILE A 104 -14.47 4.53 3.61
C ILE A 104 -15.99 4.31 3.52
N VAL A 105 -16.46 3.63 2.47
CA VAL A 105 -17.90 3.31 2.30
C VAL A 105 -18.46 2.50 3.47
N LEU A 106 -17.65 1.62 4.06
CA LEU A 106 -18.05 0.85 5.23
C LEU A 106 -18.21 1.75 6.47
N GLN A 107 -17.31 2.72 6.66
CA GLN A 107 -17.39 3.64 7.78
C GLN A 107 -18.68 4.48 7.74
N ASP A 108 -19.11 4.90 6.56
CA ASP A 108 -20.35 5.68 6.37
C ASP A 108 -21.61 4.98 6.87
N LYS A 109 -21.59 3.66 7.07
CA LYS A 109 -22.73 2.91 7.63
C LYS A 109 -22.91 3.07 9.14
N PHE A 110 -21.91 3.63 9.84
CA PHE A 110 -21.93 3.82 11.28
C PHE A 110 -22.34 5.24 11.71
N TYR A 111 -22.57 6.13 10.74
CA TYR A 111 -23.01 7.51 10.93
C TYR A 111 -24.37 7.73 10.23
#